data_AF-A0A1B7LIA0-F1
#
_entry.id   AF-A0A1B7LIA0-F1
#
_cell.length_a   1.000
_cell.length_b   1.000
_cell.length_c   1.000
_cell.angle_alpha   90.00
_cell.angle_beta   90.00
_cell.angle_gamma   90.00
#
_symmetry.space_group_name_H-M   'P 1'
#
loop_
_entity.id
_entity.type
_entity.pdbx_description
1 polymer ?
#
loop_
_entity_poly.entity_id
_entity_poly.type
_entity_poly.pdbx_seq_one_letter_code
_entity_poly.pdbx_strand_id
1 'polypeptide(L)'
;MVQRDIDDPGLNGLQVIDQVGPVRQARFNGCQECGRCVEECPEQALSVVGQDGVFTLQLRFDRCNGTACMRCERVCPEQVFVLKVLAT
;
A
#
# COMPACT_ATOMS: atom_id res chain seq x y z
N MET A 1 10.10 22.79 -5.28
CA MET A 1 9.55 23.13 -3.96
C MET A 1 8.22 23.84 -4.21
N VAL A 2 7.12 23.38 -3.63
CA VAL A 2 5.77 23.95 -3.88
C VAL A 2 5.57 25.13 -2.92
N GLN A 3 5.18 26.29 -3.45
CA GLN A 3 4.89 27.48 -2.66
C GLN A 3 3.50 27.35 -2.04
N ARG A 4 3.35 27.77 -0.77
CA ARG A 4 2.04 27.76 -0.10
C ARG A 4 1.26 29.00 -0.50
N ASP A 5 0.08 28.82 -1.08
CA ASP A 5 -0.80 29.89 -1.57
C ASP A 5 -1.82 30.41 -0.53
N ILE A 6 -1.71 29.99 0.74
CA ILE A 6 -2.62 30.40 1.81
C ILE A 6 -1.90 31.40 2.71
N ASP A 7 -2.34 32.66 2.68
CA ASP A 7 -1.71 33.78 3.38
C ASP A 7 -1.89 33.72 4.91
N ASP A 8 -3.03 33.22 5.41
CA ASP A 8 -3.30 33.05 6.85
C ASP A 8 -3.99 31.70 7.13
N PRO A 9 -3.29 30.72 7.72
CA PRO A 9 -3.86 29.43 8.06
C PRO A 9 -4.62 29.44 9.41
N GLY A 10 -4.74 30.58 10.09
CA GLY A 10 -5.42 30.71 11.37
C GLY A 10 -4.64 30.11 12.56
N LEU A 11 -5.23 30.20 13.76
CA LEU A 11 -4.55 29.89 15.04
C LEU A 11 -3.91 28.50 15.09
N ASN A 12 -4.57 27.49 14.51
CA ASN A 12 -4.12 26.10 14.56
C ASN A 12 -3.25 25.69 13.37
N GLY A 13 -3.11 26.56 12.38
CA GLY A 13 -2.34 26.29 11.17
C GLY A 13 -2.92 25.15 10.30
N LEU A 14 -2.08 24.67 9.37
CA LEU A 14 -2.38 23.51 8.52
C LEU A 14 -1.42 22.37 8.83
N GLN A 15 -1.96 21.19 9.11
CA GLN A 15 -1.21 19.94 9.25
C GLN A 15 -1.54 19.01 8.09
N VAL A 16 -0.49 18.37 7.55
CA VAL A 16 -0.64 17.31 6.55
C VAL A 16 -0.81 15.99 7.28
N ILE A 17 -1.89 15.29 7.01
CA ILE A 17 -2.13 13.94 7.50
C ILE A 17 -1.65 12.97 6.42
N ASP A 18 -0.55 12.25 6.68
CA ASP A 18 0.03 11.34 5.67
C ASP A 18 -0.75 10.03 5.50
N GLN A 19 -1.34 9.52 6.58
CA GLN A 19 -2.03 8.23 6.60
C GLN A 19 -3.46 8.39 7.10
N VAL A 20 -4.41 8.23 6.19
CA VAL A 20 -5.85 8.41 6.44
C VAL A 20 -6.64 7.10 6.34
N GLY A 21 -5.99 6.00 5.96
CA GLY A 21 -6.63 4.69 5.77
C GLY A 21 -5.99 3.57 6.59
N PRO A 22 -6.67 2.41 6.65
CA PRO A 22 -6.13 1.24 7.33
C PRO A 22 -4.89 0.72 6.61
N VAL A 23 -3.98 0.18 7.41
CA VAL A 23 -2.87 -0.64 6.94
C VAL A 23 -3.19 -2.08 7.26
N ARG A 24 -2.91 -2.99 6.33
CA ARG A 24 -3.11 -4.43 6.52
C ARG A 24 -1.88 -5.19 6.11
N GLN A 25 -1.62 -6.28 6.80
CA GLN A 25 -0.49 -7.15 6.53
C GLN A 25 -0.99 -8.57 6.28
N ALA A 26 -0.40 -9.25 5.30
CA ALA A 26 -0.74 -10.63 4.99
C ALA A 26 0.47 -11.41 4.48
N ARG A 27 0.36 -12.73 4.62
CA ARG A 27 1.26 -13.71 4.00
C ARG A 27 0.42 -14.64 3.15
N PHE A 28 0.96 -15.01 2.00
CA PHE A 28 0.30 -15.92 1.07
C PHE A 28 1.10 -17.21 1.02
N ASN A 29 0.43 -18.34 1.24
CA ASN A 29 1.07 -19.64 1.16
C ASN A 29 1.49 -19.90 -0.29
N GLY A 30 2.74 -20.31 -0.52
CA GLY A 30 3.33 -20.44 -1.86
C GLY A 30 3.86 -19.14 -2.46
N CYS A 31 3.91 -18.02 -1.71
CA CYS A 31 4.59 -16.82 -2.17
C CYS A 31 6.11 -17.03 -2.21
N GLN A 32 6.73 -16.80 -3.38
CA GLN A 32 8.19 -16.89 -3.58
C GLN A 32 8.92 -15.58 -3.28
N GLU A 33 8.27 -14.64 -2.57
CA GLU A 33 8.90 -13.38 -2.13
C GLU A 33 9.46 -12.50 -3.27
N CYS A 34 8.95 -12.70 -4.50
CA CYS A 34 9.54 -12.13 -5.72
C CYS A 34 9.34 -10.62 -5.94
N GLY A 35 8.61 -9.92 -5.06
CA GLY A 35 8.44 -8.46 -5.13
C GLY A 35 7.52 -7.91 -6.23
N ARG A 36 7.16 -8.66 -7.29
CA ARG A 36 6.39 -8.16 -8.44
C ARG A 36 5.11 -7.41 -8.11
N CYS A 37 4.35 -7.85 -7.10
CA CYS A 37 3.12 -7.16 -6.69
C CYS A 37 3.37 -5.74 -6.15
N VAL A 38 4.56 -5.49 -5.58
CA VAL A 38 5.00 -4.17 -5.11
C VAL A 38 5.45 -3.33 -6.30
N GLU A 39 6.31 -3.89 -7.17
CA GLU A 39 6.87 -3.20 -8.35
C GLU A 39 5.78 -2.72 -9.32
N GLU A 40 4.77 -3.56 -9.56
CA GLU A 40 3.71 -3.30 -10.52
C GLU A 40 2.54 -2.49 -9.93
N CYS A 41 2.59 -2.10 -8.65
CA CYS A 41 1.52 -1.33 -8.03
C CYS A 41 1.62 0.15 -8.48
N PRO A 42 0.71 0.65 -9.34
CA PRO A 42 0.83 2.02 -9.88
C PRO A 42 0.69 3.09 -8.78
N GLU A 43 -0.06 2.78 -7.72
CA GLU A 43 -0.31 3.70 -6.61
C GLU A 43 0.71 3.58 -5.46
N GLN A 44 1.72 2.71 -5.60
CA GLN A 44 2.72 2.46 -4.54
C GLN A 44 2.07 2.13 -3.18
N ALA A 45 0.97 1.38 -3.23
CA ALA A 45 0.17 1.02 -2.07
C ALA A 45 0.69 -0.22 -1.33
N LEU A 46 1.53 -1.01 -1.99
CA LEU A 46 2.11 -2.24 -1.44
C LEU A 46 3.57 -2.01 -1.04
N SER A 47 3.98 -2.65 0.05
CA SER A 47 5.36 -2.67 0.52
C SER A 47 5.66 -3.99 1.21
N VAL A 48 6.92 -4.40 1.23
CA VAL A 48 7.36 -5.54 2.04
C VAL A 48 7.78 -5.05 3.41
N VAL A 49 7.28 -5.70 4.45
CA VAL A 49 7.68 -5.48 5.84
C VAL A 49 8.08 -6.81 6.47
N GLY A 50 9.08 -6.78 7.35
CA GLY A 50 9.58 -8.00 7.97
C GLY A 50 10.79 -7.73 8.85
N GLN A 51 10.89 -8.49 9.94
CA GLN A 51 12.11 -8.67 10.72
C GLN A 51 12.51 -10.16 10.63
N ASP A 52 13.80 -10.44 10.77
CA ASP A 52 14.33 -11.82 10.82
C ASP A 52 14.05 -12.68 9.57
N GLY A 53 14.07 -12.06 8.38
CA GLY A 53 13.95 -12.78 7.11
C GLY A 53 12.53 -13.21 6.74
N VAL A 54 11.52 -12.73 7.45
CA VAL A 54 10.12 -13.10 7.18
C VAL A 54 9.44 -12.09 6.25
N PHE A 55 9.13 -12.49 5.02
CA PHE A 55 8.41 -11.65 4.08
C PHE A 55 6.93 -11.51 4.45
N THR A 56 6.52 -10.30 4.80
CA THR A 56 5.11 -9.95 5.03
C THR A 56 4.73 -8.81 4.10
N LEU A 57 3.65 -8.98 3.33
CA LEU A 57 3.15 -7.91 2.47
C LEU A 57 2.30 -6.97 3.29
N GLN A 58 2.55 -5.67 3.14
CA GLN A 58 1.78 -4.59 3.73
C GLN A 58 1.05 -3.82 2.63
N LEU A 59 -0.24 -3.56 2.84
CA LEU A 59 -1.11 -2.78 1.96
C LEU A 59 -1.60 -1.53 2.70
N ARG A 60 -1.38 -0.37 2.09
CA ARG A 60 -1.95 0.94 2.45
C ARG A 60 -3.24 1.18 1.65
N PHE A 61 -4.40 1.07 2.30
CA PHE A 61 -5.70 1.22 1.63
C PHE A 61 -5.97 2.64 1.15
N ASP A 62 -5.43 3.64 1.85
CA ASP A 62 -5.48 5.03 1.43
C ASP A 62 -4.72 5.31 0.13
N ARG A 63 -3.70 4.50 -0.20
CA ARG A 63 -3.00 4.59 -1.49
C ARG A 63 -3.62 3.74 -2.58
N CYS A 64 -4.08 2.53 -2.28
CA CYS A 64 -4.65 1.61 -3.28
C CYS A 64 -5.84 2.22 -4.04
N ASN A 65 -6.53 3.20 -3.43
CA ASN A 65 -7.59 4.02 -4.02
C ASN A 65 -8.81 3.22 -4.53
N GLY A 66 -8.91 1.92 -4.19
CA GLY A 66 -10.10 1.10 -4.40
C GLY A 66 -10.56 0.97 -5.85
N THR A 67 -9.72 1.29 -6.83
CA THR A 67 -10.06 1.34 -8.27
C THR A 67 -10.30 -0.04 -8.91
N ALA A 68 -10.38 -1.08 -8.09
CA ALA A 68 -10.48 -2.48 -8.51
C ALA A 68 -9.41 -2.88 -9.55
N CYS A 69 -8.21 -2.28 -9.48
CA CYS A 69 -7.17 -2.53 -10.48
C CYS A 69 -6.69 -3.99 -10.51
N MET A 70 -6.72 -4.68 -9.36
CA MET A 70 -6.35 -6.09 -9.17
C MET A 70 -5.00 -6.48 -9.77
N ARG A 71 -4.10 -5.51 -10.01
CA ARG A 71 -2.82 -5.75 -10.70
C ARG A 71 -1.93 -6.66 -9.86
N CYS A 72 -1.95 -6.50 -8.54
CA CYS A 72 -1.24 -7.37 -7.59
C CYS A 72 -1.60 -8.85 -7.70
N GLU A 73 -2.85 -9.19 -8.01
CA GLU A 73 -3.28 -10.57 -8.27
C GLU A 73 -2.76 -11.07 -9.62
N ARG A 74 -2.94 -10.25 -10.68
CA ARG A 74 -2.59 -10.64 -12.06
C ARG A 74 -1.11 -10.82 -12.31
N VAL A 75 -0.26 -10.03 -11.64
CA VAL A 75 1.20 -10.08 -11.83
C VAL A 75 1.88 -11.12 -10.95
N CYS A 76 1.14 -11.74 -10.02
CA CYS A 76 1.68 -12.78 -9.16
C CYS A 76 1.95 -14.04 -10.00
N PRO A 77 3.22 -14.44 -10.21
CA PRO A 77 3.54 -15.59 -11.06
C PRO A 77 2.95 -16.90 -10.50
N GLU A 78 2.94 -17.03 -9.18
CA GLU A 78 2.40 -18.19 -8.47
C GLU A 78 0.87 -18.14 -8.32
N GLN A 79 0.24 -17.01 -8.67
CA GLN A 79 -1.21 -16.78 -8.54
C GLN A 79 -1.75 -17.00 -7.11
N VAL A 80 -0.91 -16.77 -6.09
CA VAL A 80 -1.26 -16.95 -4.67
C VAL A 80 -1.76 -15.67 -3.99
N PHE A 81 -1.55 -14.51 -4.60
CA PHE A 81 -2.01 -13.23 -4.04
C PHE A 81 -3.52 -13.12 -4.18
N VAL A 82 -4.23 -12.93 -3.06
CA VAL A 82 -5.68 -12.73 -3.02
C VAL A 82 -5.99 -11.44 -2.25
N LEU A 83 -6.42 -10.37 -2.94
CA LEU A 83 -6.62 -9.04 -2.34
C LEU A 83 -7.67 -9.07 -1.23
N LYS A 84 -8.69 -9.92 -1.36
CA LYS A 84 -9.76 -10.07 -0.36
C LYS A 84 -9.23 -10.46 1.03
N VAL A 85 -8.12 -11.20 1.11
CA VAL A 85 -7.47 -11.57 2.39
C VAL A 85 -7.03 -10.34 3.17
N LEU A 86 -6.64 -9.26 2.47
CA LEU A 86 -6.25 -7.99 3.08
C LEU A 86 -7.46 -7.06 3.33
N ALA A 87 -8.60 -7.29 2.69
CA ALA A 87 -9.77 -6.40 2.71
C ALA A 87 -10.78 -6.71 3.83
N THR A 88 -10.44 -7.60 4.76
CA THR A 88 -11.27 -7.99 5.92
C THR A 88 -10.64 -7.46 7.21
#